data_AF-A0A2P6WIN3-F1
#
_entry.id   AF-A0A2P6WIN3-F1
#
_cell.length_a   1.000
_cell.length_b   1.000
_cell.length_c   1.000
_cell.angle_alpha   90.00
_cell.angle_beta   90.00
_cell.angle_gamma   90.00
#
_symmetry.space_group_name_H-M   'P 1'
#
loop_
_entity.id
_entity.type
_entity.pdbx_description
1 polymer ?
#
loop_
_entity_poly.entity_id
_entity_poly.type
_entity_poly.pdbx_seq_one_letter_code
_entity_poly.pdbx_strand_id
1 'polypeptide(L)'
;MSIESLRKYRGRNPNGYFEDLPADVRFRARRWLAELLERRKRQGKPTPQWTFAILVGQAKRLASQSKEERSAWGRSMLAKRGGYAVQQRYRIEGKHPAAKATKGPLAKQPARQGAAQPCIASSQRQPSVFFNLPIGF
;
A
#
# COMPACT_ATOMS: atom_id res chain seq x y z
N MET A 1 -5.35 -25.49 17.02
CA MET A 1 -4.23 -24.59 17.39
C MET A 1 -4.75 -23.17 17.55
N SER A 2 -4.61 -22.59 18.75
CA SER A 2 -4.90 -21.18 19.02
C SER A 2 -3.58 -20.44 19.16
N ILE A 3 -3.37 -19.38 18.38
CA ILE A 3 -2.15 -18.57 18.44
C ILE A 3 -2.36 -17.48 19.50
N GLU A 4 -1.66 -17.58 20.64
CA GLU A 4 -1.83 -16.66 21.77
C GLU A 4 -1.53 -15.21 21.44
N SER A 5 -0.55 -14.96 20.56
CA SER A 5 -0.19 -13.61 20.09
C SER A 5 -1.31 -12.91 19.32
N LEU A 6 -2.30 -13.67 18.81
CA LEU A 6 -3.48 -13.13 18.13
C LEU A 6 -4.66 -12.86 19.08
N ARG A 7 -4.60 -13.27 20.36
CA ARG A 7 -5.69 -13.00 21.33
C ARG A 7 -5.91 -11.50 21.53
N LYS A 8 -4.86 -10.68 21.48
CA LYS A 8 -4.97 -9.21 21.57
C LYS A 8 -5.79 -8.56 20.44
N TYR A 9 -5.95 -9.25 19.32
CA TYR A 9 -6.75 -8.79 18.19
C TYR A 9 -8.14 -9.44 18.13
N ARG A 10 -8.46 -10.32 19.09
CA ARG A 10 -9.69 -11.14 19.08
C ARG A 10 -10.91 -10.39 19.62
N GLY A 11 -10.71 -9.31 20.38
CA GLY A 11 -11.75 -8.36 20.76
C GLY A 11 -11.92 -7.30 19.68
N ARG A 12 -12.92 -7.45 18.80
CA ARG A 12 -13.29 -6.37 17.89
C ARG A 12 -13.94 -5.26 18.71
N ASN A 13 -13.27 -4.10 18.78
CA ASN A 13 -13.71 -2.84 19.39
C ASN A 13 -15.06 -2.93 20.15
N PRO A 14 -15.04 -3.17 21.48
CA PRO A 14 -16.26 -3.28 22.27
C PRO A 14 -17.09 -1.99 22.22
N ASN A 15 -16.43 -0.85 22.01
CA ASN A 15 -17.05 0.46 21.97
C ASN A 15 -17.70 0.78 20.61
N GLY A 16 -17.38 0.00 19.57
CA GLY A 16 -17.88 0.21 18.22
C GLY A 16 -16.78 0.56 17.21
N TYR A 17 -17.13 0.49 15.93
CA TYR A 17 -16.14 0.55 14.85
C TYR A 17 -15.40 1.89 14.74
N PHE A 18 -16.01 3.00 15.15
CA PHE A 18 -15.48 4.35 14.92
C PHE A 18 -15.10 5.10 16.19
N GLU A 19 -15.24 4.50 17.38
CA GLU A 19 -15.05 5.25 18.65
C GLU A 19 -13.63 5.75 18.88
N ASP A 20 -12.63 5.13 18.23
CA ASP A 20 -11.24 5.57 18.28
C ASP A 20 -11.00 6.90 17.50
N LEU A 21 -12.01 7.41 16.77
CA LEU A 21 -11.88 8.59 15.92
C LEU A 21 -12.46 9.87 16.58
N PRO A 22 -11.95 11.05 16.22
CA PRO A 22 -12.56 12.34 16.59
C PRO A 22 -14.04 12.42 16.15
N ALA A 23 -14.87 13.17 16.89
CA ALA A 23 -16.33 13.19 16.69
C ALA A 23 -16.75 13.62 15.27
N ASP A 24 -16.05 14.60 14.69
CA ASP A 24 -16.28 15.07 13.33
C ASP A 24 -15.90 14.01 12.27
N VAL A 25 -14.80 13.29 12.50
CA VAL A 25 -14.35 12.18 11.64
C VAL A 25 -15.31 11.00 11.76
N ARG A 26 -15.84 10.73 12.96
CA ARG A 26 -16.85 9.68 13.21
C ARG A 26 -18.09 9.89 12.36
N PHE A 27 -18.64 11.10 12.34
CA PHE A 27 -19.82 11.41 11.53
C PHE A 27 -19.55 11.19 10.04
N ARG A 28 -18.41 11.69 9.54
CA ARG A 28 -17.99 11.47 8.15
C ARG A 28 -17.79 9.99 7.82
N ALA A 29 -17.20 9.21 8.73
CA ALA A 29 -16.99 7.78 8.54
C ALA A 29 -18.31 7.00 8.49
N ARG A 30 -19.27 7.33 9.36
CA ARG A 30 -20.61 6.72 9.34
C ARG A 30 -21.33 7.02 8.02
N ARG A 31 -21.24 8.27 7.52
CA ARG A 31 -21.79 8.65 6.21
C ARG A 31 -21.16 7.84 5.07
N TRP A 32 -19.83 7.74 5.04
CA TRP A 32 -19.14 6.92 4.03
C TRP A 32 -19.55 5.45 4.08
N LEU A 33 -19.66 4.88 5.28
CA LEU A 33 -20.09 3.50 5.45
C LEU A 33 -21.51 3.28 4.89
N ALA A 34 -22.45 4.19 5.20
CA ALA A 34 -23.81 4.14 4.68
C ALA A 34 -23.82 4.21 3.14
N GLU A 35 -23.07 5.13 2.54
CA GLU A 35 -22.95 5.26 1.09
C GLU A 35 -22.35 3.99 0.43
N LEU A 36 -21.35 3.37 1.06
CA LEU A 36 -20.73 2.13 0.56
C LEU A 36 -21.69 0.93 0.65
N LEU A 37 -22.42 0.79 1.75
CA LEU A 37 -23.42 -0.26 1.92
C LEU A 37 -24.58 -0.11 0.93
N GLU A 38 -25.09 1.10 0.77
CA GLU A 38 -26.15 1.41 -0.18
C GLU A 38 -25.72 1.12 -1.63
N ARG A 39 -24.51 1.54 -2.01
CA ARG A 39 -23.94 1.19 -3.33
C ARG A 39 -23.87 -0.32 -3.54
N ARG A 40 -23.50 -1.08 -2.52
CA ARG A 40 -23.42 -2.54 -2.59
C ARG A 40 -24.80 -3.18 -2.68
N LYS A 41 -25.78 -2.67 -1.93
CA LYS A 41 -27.18 -3.09 -1.99
C LYS A 41 -27.76 -2.89 -3.40
N ARG A 42 -27.48 -1.76 -4.05
CA ARG A 42 -27.86 -1.50 -5.45
C ARG A 42 -27.25 -2.48 -6.44
N GLN A 43 -26.10 -3.09 -6.12
CA GLN A 43 -25.51 -4.16 -6.92
C GLN A 43 -26.10 -5.54 -6.64
N GLY A 44 -27.09 -5.66 -5.75
CA GLY A 44 -27.69 -6.94 -5.34
C GLY A 44 -26.74 -7.86 -4.58
N LYS A 45 -25.61 -7.35 -4.06
CA LYS A 45 -24.58 -8.18 -3.43
C LYS A 45 -24.82 -8.27 -1.92
N PRO A 46 -24.85 -9.47 -1.32
CA PRO A 46 -24.88 -9.59 0.12
C PRO A 46 -23.62 -8.99 0.75
N THR A 47 -23.74 -8.53 1.99
CA THR A 47 -22.62 -7.98 2.76
C THR A 47 -22.25 -8.95 3.88
N PRO A 48 -21.41 -9.96 3.60
CA PRO A 48 -20.95 -10.86 4.64
C PRO A 48 -20.08 -10.10 5.65
N GLN A 49 -19.97 -10.62 6.87
CA GLN A 49 -19.31 -9.94 8.00
C GLN A 49 -17.88 -9.49 7.68
N TRP A 50 -17.11 -10.28 6.94
CA TRP A 50 -15.75 -9.93 6.55
C TRP A 50 -15.72 -8.75 5.57
N THR A 51 -16.68 -8.67 4.64
CA THR A 51 -16.80 -7.54 3.72
C THR A 51 -17.16 -6.28 4.50
N PHE A 52 -18.11 -6.40 5.44
CA PHE A 52 -18.48 -5.27 6.29
C PHE A 52 -17.26 -4.67 6.99
N ALA A 53 -16.38 -5.51 7.56
CA ALA A 53 -15.13 -5.04 8.17
C ALA A 53 -14.21 -4.30 7.19
N ILE A 54 -14.13 -4.74 5.93
CA ILE A 54 -13.39 -4.04 4.87
C ILE A 54 -14.01 -2.67 4.58
N LEU A 55 -15.35 -2.60 4.47
CA LEU A 55 -16.06 -1.34 4.21
C LEU A 55 -15.88 -0.35 5.37
N VAL A 56 -15.88 -0.84 6.62
CA VAL A 56 -15.53 -0.03 7.80
C VAL A 56 -14.13 0.56 7.66
N GLY A 57 -13.13 -0.25 7.32
CA GLY A 57 -11.76 0.22 7.11
C GLY A 57 -11.64 1.25 5.99
N GLN A 58 -12.37 1.06 4.89
CA GLN A 58 -12.44 2.02 3.79
C GLN A 58 -13.10 3.34 4.24
N ALA A 59 -14.20 3.26 4.99
CA ALA A 59 -14.89 4.43 5.52
C ALA A 59 -14.00 5.24 6.47
N LYS A 60 -13.23 4.57 7.35
CA LYS A 60 -12.23 5.23 8.21
C LYS A 60 -11.21 6.01 7.36
N ARG A 61 -10.58 5.34 6.38
CA ARG A 61 -9.58 5.97 5.51
C ARG A 61 -10.15 7.18 4.76
N LEU A 62 -11.35 7.04 4.19
CA LEU A 62 -12.00 8.12 3.46
C LEU A 62 -12.38 9.30 4.35
N ALA A 63 -12.76 9.06 5.60
CA ALA A 63 -13.11 10.11 6.54
C ALA A 63 -11.89 10.89 7.05
N SER A 64 -10.77 10.21 7.26
CA SER A 64 -9.52 10.82 7.74
C SER A 64 -8.76 11.59 6.67
N GLN A 65 -8.87 11.19 5.40
CA GLN A 65 -8.15 11.85 4.31
C GLN A 65 -8.75 13.21 3.94
N SER A 66 -7.87 14.17 3.64
CA SER A 66 -8.27 15.44 3.04
C SER A 66 -8.83 15.23 1.63
N LYS A 67 -9.61 16.21 1.13
CA LYS A 67 -10.15 16.15 -0.24
C LYS A 67 -9.02 16.08 -1.29
N GLU A 68 -7.93 16.79 -1.02
CA GLU A 68 -6.76 16.85 -1.90
C GLU A 68 -6.04 15.51 -1.97
N GLU A 69 -5.75 14.89 -0.81
CA GLU A 69 -5.14 13.57 -0.73
C GLU A 69 -5.96 12.51 -1.46
N ARG A 70 -7.29 12.55 -1.30
CA ARG A 70 -8.20 11.64 -1.99
C ARG A 70 -8.11 11.79 -3.50
N SER A 71 -8.03 13.04 -4.00
CA SER A 71 -7.89 13.32 -5.42
C SER A 71 -6.52 12.88 -5.97
N ALA A 72 -5.45 13.07 -5.20
CA ALA A 72 -4.11 12.63 -5.54
C ALA A 72 -4.03 11.10 -5.65
N TRP A 73 -4.63 10.37 -4.70
CA TRP A 73 -4.70 8.91 -4.77
C TRP A 73 -5.50 8.43 -5.97
N GLY A 74 -6.64 9.07 -6.26
CA GLY A 74 -7.44 8.76 -7.47
C GLY A 74 -6.65 8.94 -8.76
N ARG A 75 -5.92 10.06 -8.90
CA ARG A 75 -5.04 10.32 -10.05
C ARG A 75 -3.92 9.26 -10.16
N SER A 76 -3.28 8.91 -9.05
CA SER A 76 -2.24 7.87 -9.02
C SER A 76 -2.79 6.50 -9.45
N MET A 77 -3.98 6.12 -8.96
CA MET A 77 -4.63 4.87 -9.33
C MET A 77 -5.05 4.84 -10.81
N LEU A 78 -5.54 5.96 -11.35
CA LEU A 78 -5.86 6.08 -12.78
C LEU A 78 -4.60 5.94 -13.65
N ALA A 79 -3.50 6.59 -13.28
CA ALA A 79 -2.23 6.45 -13.98
C ALA A 79 -1.74 5.00 -13.97
N LYS A 80 -1.80 4.32 -12.81
CA LYS A 80 -1.44 2.89 -12.69
C LYS A 80 -2.34 2.00 -13.54
N ARG A 81 -3.66 2.24 -13.53
CA ARG A 81 -4.62 1.48 -14.36
C ARG A 81 -4.36 1.69 -15.85
N GLY A 82 -4.06 2.92 -16.27
CA GLY A 82 -3.68 3.24 -17.64
C GLY A 82 -2.39 2.51 -18.05
N GLY A 83 -1.35 2.55 -17.21
CA GLY A 83 -0.11 1.81 -17.45
C GLY A 83 -0.33 0.30 -17.57
N TYR A 84 -1.16 -0.28 -16.70
CA TYR A 84 -1.51 -1.70 -16.77
C TYR A 84 -2.27 -2.03 -18.06
N ALA A 85 -3.20 -1.19 -18.50
CA ALA A 85 -3.93 -1.38 -19.76
C ALA A 85 -2.98 -1.36 -20.97
N VAL A 86 -1.99 -0.46 -20.99
CA VAL A 86 -0.95 -0.42 -22.03
C VAL A 86 -0.10 -1.68 -22.00
N GLN A 87 0.31 -2.14 -20.82
CA GLN A 87 1.09 -3.38 -20.68
C GLN A 87 0.31 -4.61 -21.18
N GLN A 88 -0.98 -4.71 -20.85
CA GLN A 88 -1.85 -5.78 -21.34
C GLN A 88 -1.96 -5.75 -22.88
N ARG A 89 -2.16 -4.57 -23.46
CA ARG A 89 -2.17 -4.39 -24.91
C ARG A 89 -0.86 -4.86 -25.56
N TYR A 90 0.29 -4.49 -25.00
CA TYR A 90 1.58 -4.92 -25.53
C TYR A 90 1.79 -6.43 -25.47
N ARG A 91 1.32 -7.09 -24.41
CA ARG A 91 1.34 -8.57 -24.33
C ARG A 91 0.53 -9.22 -25.45
N ILE A 92 -0.67 -8.70 -25.71
CA ILE A 92 -1.55 -9.20 -26.79
C ILE A 92 -0.89 -8.99 -28.16
N GLU A 93 -0.24 -7.85 -28.37
CA GLU A 93 0.49 -7.53 -29.61
C GLU A 93 1.84 -8.25 -29.73
N GLY A 94 2.25 -9.07 -28.75
CA GLY A 94 3.57 -9.72 -28.72
C GLY A 94 4.76 -8.75 -28.56
N LYS A 95 4.51 -7.50 -28.17
CA LYS A 95 5.54 -6.47 -27.99
C LYS A 95 6.05 -6.49 -26.55
N HIS A 96 7.36 -6.61 -26.37
CA HIS A 96 7.93 -6.55 -25.03
C HIS A 96 7.93 -5.09 -24.50
N PRO A 97 7.23 -4.78 -23.38
CA PRO A 97 7.09 -3.41 -22.88
C PRO A 97 8.44 -2.73 -22.58
N ALA A 98 9.45 -3.51 -22.18
CA ALA A 98 10.78 -2.98 -21.89
C ALA A 98 11.67 -2.82 -23.14
N ALA A 99 11.30 -3.35 -24.31
CA ALA A 99 12.16 -3.29 -25.50
C ALA A 99 12.46 -1.84 -25.94
N LYS A 100 11.55 -0.89 -25.70
CA LYS A 100 11.80 0.54 -25.93
C LYS A 100 12.70 1.16 -24.85
N ALA A 101 12.55 0.75 -23.59
CA ALA A 101 13.37 1.24 -22.48
C ALA A 101 14.82 0.74 -22.59
N THR A 102 15.05 -0.47 -23.10
CA THR A 102 16.39 -1.05 -23.30
C THR A 102 17.20 -0.37 -24.41
N LYS A 103 16.55 0.29 -25.39
CA LYS A 103 17.25 0.98 -26.49
C LYS A 103 17.97 2.26 -26.05
N GLY A 104 17.51 2.92 -24.98
CA GLY A 104 18.09 4.18 -24.49
C GLY A 104 19.46 4.04 -23.80
N PRO A 105 19.67 3.06 -22.90
CA PRO A 105 20.96 2.87 -22.22
C PRO A 105 22.09 2.37 -23.12
N LEU A 106 21.79 1.52 -24.11
CA LEU A 106 22.80 0.95 -25.02
C LEU A 106 23.43 2.01 -25.93
N ALA A 107 22.70 3.06 -26.31
CA ALA A 107 23.23 4.17 -27.10
C ALA A 107 24.11 5.15 -26.30
N LYS A 108 24.09 5.06 -24.96
CA LYS A 108 24.83 5.95 -24.04
C LYS A 108 25.90 5.24 -23.22
N GLN A 109 26.17 3.95 -23.46
CA GLN A 109 27.39 3.33 -22.96
C GLN A 109 28.54 3.75 -23.88
N PRO A 110 29.41 4.71 -23.50
CA PRO A 110 30.72 4.77 -24.14
C PRO A 110 31.36 3.41 -23.93
N ALA A 111 31.98 2.88 -24.98
CA ALA A 111 32.70 1.61 -24.98
C ALA A 111 33.69 1.53 -23.80
N ARG A 112 33.23 1.07 -22.63
CA ARG A 112 34.08 0.67 -21.51
C ARG A 112 34.45 -0.79 -21.72
N GLN A 113 35.02 -1.10 -22.88
CA GLN A 113 35.86 -2.28 -23.06
C GLN A 113 37.29 -1.77 -22.88
N GLY A 114 37.88 -1.99 -21.69
CA GLY A 114 39.31 -1.72 -21.49
C GLY A 114 39.76 -1.15 -20.15
N ALA A 115 38.93 -1.10 -19.10
CA ALA A 115 39.41 -0.76 -17.76
C ALA A 115 39.22 -1.94 -16.81
N ALA A 116 40.36 -2.51 -16.42
CA ALA A 116 40.51 -3.63 -15.52
C ALA A 116 39.69 -3.46 -14.23
N GLN A 117 39.25 -4.59 -13.71
CA GLN A 117 38.75 -4.74 -12.35
C GLN A 117 39.80 -4.22 -11.34
N PRO A 118 39.41 -3.39 -10.37
CA PRO A 118 39.98 -3.49 -9.04
C PRO A 118 39.10 -4.42 -8.20
N CYS A 119 39.72 -5.51 -7.79
CA CYS A 119 39.34 -6.34 -6.67
C CYS A 119 38.96 -5.46 -5.46
N ILE A 120 37.66 -5.38 -5.15
CA ILE A 120 37.23 -4.80 -3.87
C ILE A 120 37.39 -5.89 -2.83
N ALA A 121 38.50 -5.77 -2.10
CA ALA A 121 38.81 -6.51 -0.90
C ALA A 121 37.67 -6.42 0.12
N SER A 122 37.43 -7.55 0.77
CA SER A 122 36.52 -7.81 1.87
C SER A 122 36.53 -6.70 2.92
N SER A 123 35.43 -5.94 2.97
CA SER A 123 35.13 -4.99 4.05
C SER A 123 34.84 -5.78 5.33
N GLN A 124 35.78 -5.70 6.28
CA GLN A 124 35.66 -6.24 7.63
C GLN A 124 34.42 -5.67 8.32
N ARG A 125 33.53 -6.56 8.76
CA ARG A 125 32.47 -6.26 9.73
C ARG A 125 33.11 -5.93 11.07
N GLN A 126 32.99 -4.68 11.52
CA GLN A 126 33.17 -4.32 12.93
C GLN A 126 31.89 -4.70 13.69
N PRO A 127 31.98 -5.46 14.79
CA PRO A 127 30.83 -5.82 15.61
C PRO A 127 30.31 -4.65 16.46
N SER A 128 29.00 -4.68 16.64
CA SER A 128 28.13 -3.83 17.46
C SER A 128 28.69 -3.42 18.82
N VAL A 129 28.68 -2.11 19.08
CA VAL A 129 28.73 -1.55 20.45
C VAL A 129 27.28 -1.37 20.91
N PHE A 130 26.82 -2.26 21.79
CA PHE A 130 25.56 -2.11 22.53
C PHE A 130 25.74 -0.98 23.56
N PHE A 131 24.97 0.10 23.40
CA PHE A 131 24.79 1.10 24.46
C PHE A 131 23.85 0.51 25.54
N ASN A 132 24.41 0.24 26.71
CA ASN A 132 23.66 0.03 27.95
C ASN A 132 23.17 1.39 28.45
N LEU A 133 21.85 1.55 28.64
CA LEU A 133 21.26 2.68 29.38
C LEU A 133 20.85 2.18 30.77
N PRO A 134 21.25 2.86 31.86
CA PRO A 134 20.85 2.48 33.21
C PRO A 134 19.40 2.90 33.50
N ILE A 135 18.64 1.95 34.04
CA ILE A 135 17.32 2.17 34.64
C ILE A 135 17.56 2.73 36.04
N GLY A 136 17.13 3.97 36.28
CA GLY A 136 17.08 4.58 37.61
C GLY A 136 15.88 4.07 38.40
N PHE A 137 16.12 3.84 39.69
CA PHE A 137 15.14 3.46 40.73
C PHE A 137 14.23 4.61 41.13
#